data_AF-A0A550CP07-F1
#
_entry.id   AF-A0A550CP07-F1
#
_cell.length_a   1.000
_cell.length_b   1.000
_cell.length_c   1.000
_cell.angle_alpha   90.00
_cell.angle_beta   90.00
_cell.angle_gamma   90.00
#
_symmetry.space_group_name_H-M   'P 1'
#
loop_
_entity.id
_entity.type
_entity.pdbx_description
1 polymer ?
#
loop_
_entity_poly.entity_id
_entity_poly.type
_entity_poly.pdbx_seq_one_letter_code
_entity_poly.pdbx_strand_id
1 'polypeptide(L)' 'MSEGKDQVKGLWFPDGNLIISIGDHVCRVHKSVLASHSPVVADMLSVPQPDSADMLDGIPAMTLPYLP' A
#
# COMPACT_ATOMS: atom_id res chain seq x y z
N MET A 1 19.65 -11.23 -0.01
CA MET A 1 18.98 -11.35 -1.32
C MET A 1 17.93 -10.27 -1.36
N SER A 2 18.03 -9.33 -2.30
CA SER A 2 17.14 -8.17 -2.36
C SER A 2 15.74 -8.63 -2.77
N GLU A 3 14.74 -8.51 -1.90
CA GLU A 3 13.32 -8.58 -2.27
C GLU A 3 13.03 -7.39 -3.19
N GLY A 4 13.28 -7.58 -4.49
CA GLY A 4 12.90 -6.62 -5.51
C GLY A 4 11.40 -6.74 -5.72
N LYS A 5 10.60 -6.00 -4.94
CA LYS A 5 9.15 -5.94 -5.17
C LYS A 5 8.89 -5.35 -6.56
N ASP A 6 8.21 -6.11 -7.41
CA ASP A 6 7.84 -5.72 -8.76
C ASP A 6 6.78 -4.62 -8.71
N GLN A 7 7.11 -3.46 -9.27
CA GLN A 7 6.16 -2.36 -9.40
C GLN A 7 5.05 -2.77 -10.38
N VAL A 8 3.80 -2.74 -9.93
CA VAL A 8 2.67 -3.05 -10.79
C VAL A 8 2.48 -1.93 -11.82
N LYS A 9 2.68 -2.26 -13.10
CA LYS A 9 2.52 -1.32 -14.21
C LYS A 9 1.10 -0.74 -14.20
N GLY A 10 0.99 0.59 -14.09
CA GLY A 10 -0.28 1.31 -14.04
C GLY A 10 -0.82 1.61 -12.63
N LEU A 11 -0.21 1.06 -11.57
CA LEU A 11 -0.55 1.36 -10.18
C LEU A 11 0.58 2.08 -9.43
N TRP A 12 1.41 2.83 -10.16
CA TRP A 12 2.47 3.66 -9.62
C TRP A 12 2.19 5.13 -9.90
N PHE A 13 1.51 5.78 -8.96
CA PHE A 13 1.12 7.18 -9.04
C PHE A 13 2.18 8.07 -8.37
N PRO A 14 2.77 9.05 -9.06
CA PRO A 14 3.80 9.93 -8.48
C PRO A 14 3.26 10.80 -7.33
N ASP A 15 1.95 11.09 -7.32
CA ASP A 15 1.25 11.80 -6.25
C ASP A 15 0.57 10.85 -5.25
N GLY A 16 0.81 9.54 -5.38
CA GLY A 16 0.25 8.54 -4.47
C GLY A 16 0.78 8.76 -3.06
N ASN A 17 -0.13 8.69 -2.08
CA ASN A 17 0.12 8.95 -0.66
C ASN A 17 0.03 7.69 0.21
N LEU A 18 0.02 6.53 -0.44
CA LEU A 18 0.01 5.23 0.19
C LEU A 18 0.76 4.25 -0.70
N ILE A 19 1.66 3.47 -0.10
CA ILE A 19 2.34 2.37 -0.77
C ILE A 19 1.73 1.07 -0.29
N ILE A 20 1.49 0.14 -1.21
CA ILE A 20 0.85 -1.13 -0.91
C ILE A 20 1.73 -2.23 -1.46
N SER A 21 2.08 -3.15 -0.58
CA SER A 21 2.80 -4.36 -0.93
C SER A 21 1.86 -5.55 -0.85
N ILE A 22 1.80 -6.36 -1.90
CA ILE A 22 1.01 -7.59 -1.95
C ILE A 22 1.93 -8.68 -2.52
N GLY A 23 2.39 -9.59 -1.67
CA GLY A 23 3.41 -10.58 -2.07
C GLY A 23 4.64 -9.89 -2.67
N ASP A 24 5.04 -10.31 -3.86
CA ASP A 24 6.17 -9.74 -4.62
C ASP A 24 5.82 -8.44 -5.35
N HIS A 25 4.60 -7.93 -5.25
CA HIS A 25 4.17 -6.73 -5.96
C HIS A 25 4.11 -5.50 -5.06
N VAL A 26 4.47 -4.34 -5.61
CA VAL A 26 4.33 -3.04 -4.95
C VAL A 26 3.59 -2.04 -5.84
N CYS A 27 2.70 -1.27 -5.21
CA CYS A 27 1.88 -0.25 -5.84
C CYS A 27 2.00 1.04 -5.03
N ARG A 28 1.98 2.19 -5.70
CA ARG A 28 1.91 3.51 -5.07
C ARG A 28 0.61 4.16 -5.49
N VAL A 29 -0.36 4.29 -4.59
CA VAL A 29 -1.75 4.68 -4.88
C VAL A 29 -2.27 5.75 -3.93
N HIS A 30 -3.48 6.25 -4.19
CA HIS A 30 -4.15 7.19 -3.30
C HIS A 30 -5.02 6.44 -2.29
N LYS A 31 -4.77 6.68 -1.00
CA LYS A 31 -5.53 6.06 0.12
C LYS A 31 -7.04 6.25 -0.01
N SER A 32 -7.49 7.44 -0.43
CA SER A 32 -8.90 7.78 -0.58
C SER A 32 -9.58 6.98 -1.69
N VAL A 33 -8.89 6.80 -2.81
CA VAL A 33 -9.39 6.01 -3.95
C VAL A 33 -9.49 4.54 -3.57
N LEU A 34 -8.50 4.00 -2.85
CA LEU A 34 -8.56 2.61 -2.42
C LEU A 34 -9.66 2.38 -1.37
N ALA A 35 -9.81 3.31 -0.43
CA ALA A 35 -10.90 3.29 0.55
C ALA A 35 -12.28 3.40 -0.11
N SER A 36 -12.44 4.17 -1.19
CA SER A 36 -13.73 4.28 -1.88
C SER A 36 -14.11 3.01 -2.64
N HIS A 37 -13.14 2.23 -3.09
CA HIS A 37 -13.38 0.99 -3.86
C HIS A 37 -13.34 -0.29 -3.03
N SER A 38 -12.76 -0.26 -1.83
CA SER A 38 -12.66 -1.42 -0.94
C SER A 38 -13.03 -1.05 0.51
N PRO A 39 -14.20 -1.50 1.00
CA PRO A 39 -14.60 -1.28 2.38
C PRO A 39 -13.61 -1.86 3.40
N VAL A 40 -12.97 -2.98 3.05
CA VAL A 40 -11.94 -3.62 3.89
C VAL A 40 -10.72 -2.71 4.03
N VAL A 41 -10.25 -2.14 2.92
CA VAL A 41 -9.10 -1.23 2.97
C VAL A 41 -9.48 0.08 3.66
N ALA A 42 -10.69 0.58 3.47
CA ALA A 42 -11.19 1.76 4.17
C ALA A 42 -11.15 1.56 5.69
N ASP A 43 -11.60 0.40 6.17
CA ASP A 43 -11.54 0.02 7.57
C ASP A 43 -10.08 -0.04 8.07
N MET A 44 -9.20 -0.72 7.33
CA MET A 44 -7.76 -0.79 7.66
C MET A 44 -7.07 0.58 7.72
N LEU A 45 -7.45 1.52 6.86
CA LEU A 45 -6.93 2.90 6.83
C LEU A 45 -7.55 3.78 7.91
N SER A 46 -8.74 3.44 8.40
CA SER A 46 -9.40 4.16 9.49
C SER A 46 -8.76 3.85 10.84
N VAL A 47 -8.12 2.69 10.96
CA VAL A 47 -7.32 2.34 12.14
C VAL A 47 -6.00 3.11 12.08
N PRO A 48 -5.63 3.85 13.14
CA PRO A 48 -4.33 4.49 13.22
C PRO A 48 -3.25 3.40 13.16
N GLN A 49 -2.47 3.41 12.07
CA GLN A 49 -1.34 2.49 11.93
C GLN A 49 -0.30 2.82 13.00
N PRO A 50 0.33 1.82 13.64
CA PRO A 50 1.33 2.05 14.67
C PRO A 50 2.49 2.89 14.13
N ASP A 51 3.19 3.62 15.00
CA ASP A 51 4.32 4.50 14.63
C ASP A 51 5.48 3.74 13.94
N SER A 52 5.47 2.40 14.02
CA SER A 52 6.36 1.46 13.35
C SER A 52 5.85 0.98 11.99
N ALA A 53 4.84 1.62 11.41
CA ALA A 53 4.42 1.34 10.04
C ALA A 53 5.60 1.57 9.09
N ASP A 54 5.86 0.58 8.22
CA ASP A 54 6.92 0.68 7.22
C ASP A 54 6.70 1.93 6.38
N MET A 55 7.60 2.89 6.47
CA MET A 55 7.56 4.09 5.63
C MET A 55 8.54 3.91 4.48
N LEU A 56 8.04 3.93 3.24
CA LEU A 56 8.89 3.92 2.05
C LEU A 56 8.89 5.33 1.45
N ASP A 57 10.07 5.94 1.35
CA ASP A 57 10.23 7.34 0.91
C ASP A 57 9.42 8.37 1.71
N GLY A 58 9.20 8.11 3.01
CA GLY A 58 8.39 8.97 3.88
C GLY A 58 6.87 8.84 3.65
N ILE A 59 6.45 7.87 2.83
CA ILE A 59 5.06 7.55 2.55
C ILE A 59 4.69 6.29 3.35
N PRO A 60 3.53 6.26 4.03
CA PRO A 60 3.10 5.05 4.71
C PRO A 60 2.95 3.90 3.71
N ALA A 61 3.62 2.78 4.00
CA ALA A 61 3.49 1.54 3.27
C ALA A 61 2.68 0.54 4.10
N MET A 62 1.75 -0.15 3.44
CA MET A 62 0.98 -1.24 4.04
C MET A 62 1.25 -2.53 3.29
N THR A 63 1.42 -3.63 4.01
CA THR A 63 1.50 -4.96 3.41
C THR A 63 0.15 -5.64 3.56
N LEU A 64 -0.47 -5.98 2.43
CA LEU A 64 -1.70 -6.75 2.41
C LEU A 64 -1.34 -8.25 2.33
N PRO A 65 -1.95 -9.09 3.18
CA PRO A 65 -1.78 -10.53 3.06
C PRO A 65 -2.42 -10.99 1.75
N TYR A 66 -1.67 -11.73 0.95
CA TYR A 66 -2.24 -12.46 -0.18
C TYR A 66 -3.03 -13.65 0.40
N LEU A 67 -4.36 -13.60 0.29
CA LEU A 67 -5.20 -14.77 0.53
C LEU A 67 -5.25 -15.59 -0.77
N PRO A 68 -4.97 -16.91 -0.70
CA PRO A 68 -4.93 -17.80 -1.86
C PRO A 68 -6.30 -18.03 -2.52
#